data_AF-A0A9X0CME0-F1
#
_entry.id   AF-A0A9X0CME0-F1
#
_cell.length_a   1.000
_cell.length_b   1.000
_cell.length_c   1.000
_cell.angle_alpha   90.00
_cell.angle_beta   90.00
_cell.angle_gamma   90.00
#
_symmetry.space_group_name_H-M   'P 1'
#
loop_
_entity.id
_entity.type
_entity.pdbx_description
1 polymer ?
#
loop_
_entity_poly.entity_id
_entity_poly.type
_entity_poly.pdbx_seq_one_letter_code
_entity_poly.pdbx_strand_id
1 'polypeptide(L)'
;MKVLDQLPEDYLEANDSMLMGIMMRFRTLSDTNQSLVQMLGDTSDQVETEQQRLQDMNQEHTQNLLLMNSELAALQEKLEDTVQRKEKVDQFLINSKGIFRQQSEMLGCIRLAIDNIAEKCQRLRGTPVETLDVDSKLKVIQEHILEHTDIVKLARLPLSAAASEGLQPSPSSILKKESRISRHALLDSPLKSSPSRGLRNTQMGLRFAADVKQS
;
A
#
# COMPACT_ATOMS: atom_id res chain seq x y z
N MET A 1 61.51 -59.48 -18.76
CA MET A 1 61.85 -60.73 -18.05
C MET A 1 61.01 -61.82 -18.68
N LYS A 2 61.60 -62.85 -19.30
CA LYS A 2 60.84 -63.87 -20.03
C LYS A 2 60.32 -64.90 -19.03
N VAL A 3 59.08 -65.35 -19.17
CA VAL A 3 58.43 -66.32 -18.26
C VAL A 3 59.23 -67.64 -18.17
N LEU A 4 59.98 -67.97 -19.22
CA LEU A 4 60.85 -69.13 -19.31
C LEU A 4 62.03 -69.08 -18.32
N ASP A 5 62.45 -67.89 -17.89
CA ASP A 5 63.60 -67.72 -16.96
C ASP A 5 63.21 -67.99 -15.49
N GLN A 6 61.92 -68.27 -15.21
CA GLN A 6 61.38 -68.50 -13.86
C GLN A 6 60.87 -69.92 -13.63
N LEU A 7 61.03 -70.82 -14.61
CA LEU A 7 60.61 -72.23 -14.47
C LEU A 7 61.75 -73.09 -13.92
N PRO A 8 61.48 -74.01 -12.96
CA PRO A 8 62.45 -75.02 -12.52
C PRO A 8 62.92 -75.90 -13.69
N GLU A 9 64.20 -76.28 -13.71
CA GLU A 9 64.83 -77.03 -14.82
C GLU A 9 64.16 -78.38 -15.11
N ASP A 10 63.57 -79.02 -14.11
CA ASP A 10 62.87 -80.32 -14.22
C ASP A 10 61.49 -80.24 -14.90
N TYR A 11 60.96 -79.04 -15.16
CA TYR A 11 59.65 -78.87 -15.82
C TYR A 11 59.72 -79.00 -17.36
N LEU A 12 60.91 -78.91 -17.96
CA LEU A 12 61.09 -79.04 -19.41
C LEU A 12 61.03 -80.49 -19.91
N GLU A 13 61.18 -81.48 -19.04
CA GLU A 13 61.03 -82.90 -19.40
C GLU A 13 59.56 -83.36 -19.48
N ALA A 14 58.61 -82.50 -19.05
CA ALA A 14 57.18 -82.79 -19.04
C ALA A 14 56.47 -82.20 -20.27
N ASN A 15 56.16 -83.06 -21.25
CA ASN A 15 55.16 -82.92 -22.32
C ASN A 15 54.94 -81.48 -22.88
N ASP A 16 55.55 -81.15 -24.03
CA ASP A 16 55.39 -79.88 -24.78
C ASP A 16 53.95 -79.31 -24.85
N SER A 17 52.94 -80.20 -24.84
CA SER A 17 51.52 -79.85 -24.79
C SER A 17 51.12 -79.04 -23.54
N MET A 18 51.68 -79.35 -22.37
CA MET A 18 51.38 -78.67 -21.11
C MET A 18 51.98 -77.26 -21.07
N LEU A 19 53.23 -77.10 -21.54
CA LEU A 19 53.88 -75.81 -21.65
C LEU A 19 53.15 -74.89 -22.64
N MET A 20 52.73 -75.43 -23.79
CA MET A 20 51.90 -74.71 -24.75
C MET A 20 50.57 -74.26 -24.15
N GLY A 21 49.90 -75.13 -23.37
CA GLY A 21 48.68 -74.80 -22.66
C GLY A 21 48.86 -73.66 -21.65
N ILE A 22 49.98 -73.66 -20.91
CA ILE A 22 50.32 -72.59 -19.96
C ILE A 22 50.59 -71.26 -20.71
N MET A 23 51.36 -71.28 -21.80
CA MET A 23 51.60 -70.07 -22.61
C MET A 23 50.32 -69.48 -23.19
N MET A 24 49.43 -70.31 -23.73
CA MET A 24 48.14 -69.86 -24.26
C MET A 24 47.28 -69.22 -23.17
N ARG A 25 47.23 -69.83 -21.99
CA ARG A 25 46.46 -69.31 -20.85
C ARG A 25 47.04 -67.98 -20.35
N PHE A 26 48.36 -67.87 -20.25
CA PHE A 26 49.05 -66.63 -19.93
C PHE A 26 48.71 -65.52 -20.94
N ARG A 27 48.75 -65.84 -22.24
CA ARG A 27 48.41 -64.88 -23.30
C ARG A 27 46.98 -64.36 -23.15
N THR A 28 46.00 -65.25 -23.01
CA THR A 28 44.60 -64.86 -22.80
C THR A 28 44.41 -64.01 -21.53
N LEU A 29 45.05 -64.38 -20.42
CA LEU A 29 45.01 -63.60 -19.17
C LEU A 29 45.64 -62.21 -19.36
N SER A 30 46.77 -62.13 -20.05
CA SER A 30 47.44 -60.86 -20.35
C SER A 30 46.56 -59.96 -21.22
N ASP A 31 45.98 -60.50 -22.29
CA ASP A 31 45.09 -59.77 -23.21
C ASP A 31 43.83 -59.29 -22.48
N THR A 32 43.24 -60.15 -21.63
CA THR A 32 42.08 -59.81 -20.80
C THR A 32 42.42 -58.71 -19.80
N ASN A 33 43.56 -58.82 -19.11
CA ASN A 33 44.01 -57.82 -18.15
C ASN A 33 44.23 -56.47 -18.82
N GLN A 34 44.88 -56.44 -19.99
CA GLN A 34 45.08 -55.22 -20.75
C GLN A 34 43.75 -54.58 -21.16
N SER A 35 42.77 -55.39 -21.58
CA SER A 35 41.44 -54.90 -21.94
C SER A 35 40.68 -54.33 -20.74
N LEU A 36 40.78 -54.97 -19.56
CA LEU A 36 40.18 -54.46 -18.33
C LEU A 36 40.79 -53.14 -17.88
N VAL A 37 42.12 -53.01 -17.96
CA VAL A 37 42.82 -51.76 -17.63
C VAL A 37 42.38 -50.63 -18.57
N GLN A 38 42.23 -50.92 -19.87
CA GLN A 38 41.75 -49.95 -20.83
C GLN A 38 40.30 -49.52 -20.54
N MET A 39 39.38 -50.48 -20.35
CA MET A 39 37.99 -50.16 -20.01
C MET A 39 37.87 -49.38 -18.70
N LEU A 40 38.71 -49.66 -17.72
CA LEU A 40 38.75 -48.90 -16.46
C LEU A 40 39.19 -47.44 -16.71
N GLY A 41 40.20 -47.24 -17.56
CA GLY A 41 40.63 -45.91 -17.98
C GLY A 41 39.50 -45.14 -18.68
N ASP A 42 38.91 -45.74 -19.71
CA ASP A 42 37.82 -45.12 -20.47
C ASP A 42 36.61 -44.78 -19.58
N THR A 43 36.26 -45.68 -18.65
CA THR A 43 35.17 -45.45 -17.70
C THR A 43 35.52 -44.34 -16.71
N SER A 44 36.77 -44.26 -16.25
CA SER A 44 37.23 -43.21 -15.35
C SER A 44 37.12 -41.83 -16.01
N ASP A 45 37.59 -41.72 -17.25
CA ASP A 45 37.52 -40.47 -18.04
C ASP A 45 36.07 -40.05 -18.29
N GLN A 46 35.19 -41.02 -18.55
CA GLN A 46 33.77 -40.76 -18.72
C GLN A 46 33.12 -40.26 -17.42
N VAL A 47 33.46 -40.85 -16.28
CA VAL A 47 32.97 -40.39 -14.96
C VAL A 47 33.44 -38.96 -14.69
N GLU A 48 34.70 -38.64 -14.94
CA GLU A 48 35.23 -37.29 -14.75
C GLU A 48 34.51 -36.25 -15.64
N THR A 49 34.25 -36.61 -16.90
CA THR A 49 33.53 -35.76 -17.84
C THR A 49 32.09 -35.48 -17.40
N GLU A 50 31.36 -36.52 -16.97
CA GLU A 50 29.98 -36.37 -16.50
C GLU A 50 29.92 -35.63 -15.15
N GLN A 51 30.91 -35.83 -14.27
CA GLN A 51 31.03 -35.09 -13.02
C GLN A 51 31.20 -33.58 -13.29
N GLN A 52 32.07 -33.22 -14.22
CA GLN A 52 32.28 -31.83 -14.63
C GLN A 52 31.00 -31.23 -15.23
N ARG A 53 30.33 -31.97 -16.13
CA ARG A 53 29.07 -31.55 -16.73
C ARG A 53 27.97 -31.29 -15.69
N LEU A 54 27.87 -32.17 -14.69
CA LEU A 54 26.93 -32.01 -13.59
C LEU A 54 27.24 -30.76 -12.75
N GLN A 55 28.52 -30.52 -12.49
CA GLN A 55 28.98 -29.34 -11.75
C GLN A 55 28.62 -28.05 -12.50
N ASP A 56 28.86 -27.99 -13.81
CA ASP A 56 28.54 -26.83 -14.65
C ASP A 56 27.03 -26.56 -14.66
N MET A 57 26.22 -27.61 -14.85
CA MET A 57 24.76 -27.49 -14.82
C MET A 57 24.24 -27.00 -13.47
N ASN A 58 24.84 -27.45 -12.37
CA ASN A 58 24.45 -27.03 -11.02
C ASN A 58 24.82 -25.57 -10.75
N GLN A 59 25.98 -25.12 -11.22
CA GLN A 59 26.38 -23.71 -11.16
C GLN A 59 25.42 -22.82 -11.96
N GLU A 60 25.10 -23.21 -13.20
CA GLU A 60 24.15 -22.48 -14.04
C GLU A 60 22.77 -22.42 -13.38
N HIS A 61 22.29 -23.55 -12.85
CA HIS A 61 21.01 -23.60 -12.14
C HIS A 61 20.99 -22.66 -10.93
N THR A 62 22.05 -22.67 -10.11
CA THR A 62 22.17 -21.80 -8.94
C THR A 62 22.21 -20.33 -9.35
N GLN A 63 22.95 -19.98 -10.40
CA GLN A 63 23.01 -18.63 -10.93
C GLN A 63 21.62 -18.17 -11.42
N ASN A 64 20.91 -19.03 -12.15
CA ASN A 64 19.57 -18.74 -12.64
C ASN A 64 18.57 -18.53 -11.49
N LEU A 65 18.65 -19.35 -10.43
CA LEU A 65 17.86 -19.14 -9.23
C LEU A 65 18.12 -17.78 -8.58
N LEU A 66 19.38 -17.35 -8.50
CA LEU A 66 19.72 -16.04 -7.94
C LEU A 66 19.14 -14.90 -8.79
N LEU A 67 19.25 -14.99 -10.12
CA LEU A 67 18.68 -14.02 -11.03
C LEU A 67 17.15 -13.94 -10.89
N MET A 68 16.45 -15.07 -10.93
CA MET A 68 15.00 -15.12 -10.76
C MET A 68 14.55 -14.55 -9.42
N ASN A 69 15.25 -14.86 -8.33
CA ASN A 69 14.93 -14.30 -7.01
C ASN A 69 15.16 -12.79 -6.97
N SER A 70 16.21 -12.28 -7.61
CA SER A 70 16.46 -10.84 -7.68
C SER A 70 15.38 -10.10 -8.48
N GLU A 71 14.93 -10.67 -9.60
CA GLU A 71 13.85 -10.11 -10.41
C GLU A 71 12.53 -10.16 -9.66
N LEU A 72 12.24 -11.27 -8.98
CA LEU A 72 11.06 -11.42 -8.14
C LEU A 72 11.03 -10.36 -7.04
N ALA A 73 12.15 -10.12 -6.35
CA ALA A 73 12.25 -9.10 -5.31
C ALA A 73 11.99 -7.69 -5.87
N ALA A 74 12.58 -7.35 -7.02
CA ALA A 74 12.38 -6.06 -7.67
C ALA A 74 10.92 -5.85 -8.11
N LEU A 75 10.27 -6.90 -8.62
CA LEU A 75 8.85 -6.85 -8.99
C LEU A 75 7.94 -6.71 -7.75
N GLN A 76 8.29 -7.36 -6.64
CA GLN A 76 7.57 -7.22 -5.38
C GLN A 76 7.66 -5.81 -4.80
N GLU A 77 8.85 -5.21 -4.81
CA GLU A 77 9.04 -3.81 -4.39
C GLU A 77 8.20 -2.85 -5.23
N LYS A 78 8.23 -3.00 -6.56
CA LYS A 78 7.43 -2.17 -7.48
C LYS A 78 5.92 -2.33 -7.27
N LEU A 79 5.49 -3.55 -6.94
CA LEU A 79 4.09 -3.82 -6.61
C LEU A 79 3.70 -3.10 -5.31
N GLU A 80 4.52 -3.22 -4.26
CA GLU A 80 4.28 -2.57 -2.98
C GLU A 80 4.20 -1.04 -3.13
N ASP A 81 5.15 -0.43 -3.83
CA ASP A 81 5.15 0.99 -4.16
C ASP A 81 3.86 1.42 -4.87
N THR A 82 3.36 0.58 -5.78
CA THR A 82 2.15 0.87 -6.55
C THR A 82 0.90 0.76 -5.70
N VAL A 83 0.84 -0.23 -4.82
CA VAL A 83 -0.25 -0.37 -3.84
C VAL A 83 -0.26 0.81 -2.88
N GLN A 84 0.88 1.20 -2.31
CA GLN A 84 0.98 2.34 -1.41
C GLN A 84 0.58 3.65 -2.10
N ARG A 85 1.00 3.85 -3.36
CA ARG A 85 0.61 5.04 -4.14
C ARG A 85 -0.89 5.07 -4.39
N LYS A 86 -1.48 3.94 -4.76
CA LYS A 86 -2.92 3.81 -4.96
C LYS A 86 -3.67 4.16 -3.67
N GLU A 87 -3.26 3.60 -2.54
CA GLU A 87 -3.90 3.86 -1.24
C GLU A 87 -3.84 5.35 -0.86
N LYS A 88 -2.71 6.02 -1.08
CA LYS A 88 -2.58 7.46 -0.88
C LYS A 88 -3.57 8.27 -1.73
N VAL A 89 -3.73 7.90 -3.00
CA VAL A 89 -4.68 8.56 -3.92
C VAL A 89 -6.13 8.28 -3.50
N ASP A 90 -6.46 7.04 -3.15
CA ASP A 90 -7.79 6.67 -2.69
C ASP A 90 -8.17 7.44 -1.41
N GLN A 91 -7.25 7.55 -0.45
CA GLN A 91 -7.46 8.32 0.77
C GLN A 91 -7.65 9.82 0.48
N PHE A 92 -6.83 10.39 -0.41
CA PHE A 92 -6.98 11.78 -0.84
C PHE A 92 -8.36 12.03 -1.48
N LEU A 93 -8.83 11.10 -2.32
CA LEU A 93 -10.10 11.20 -3.00
C LEU A 93 -11.28 11.07 -2.03
N ILE A 94 -11.21 10.17 -1.05
CA ILE A 94 -12.21 10.05 0.02
C ILE A 94 -12.30 11.35 0.81
N ASN A 95 -11.16 11.90 1.24
CA ASN A 95 -11.10 13.14 2.00
C ASN A 95 -11.67 14.31 1.19
N SER A 96 -11.28 14.43 -0.07
CA SER A 96 -11.73 15.51 -0.98
C SER A 96 -13.24 15.45 -1.22
N LYS A 97 -13.81 14.25 -1.41
CA LYS A 97 -15.27 14.06 -1.53
C LYS A 97 -16.01 14.50 -0.27
N GLY A 98 -15.45 14.20 0.91
CA GLY A 98 -16.01 14.64 2.19
C GLY A 98 -16.09 16.16 2.29
N ILE A 99 -14.99 16.85 1.98
CA ILE A 99 -14.91 18.32 1.98
C ILE A 99 -15.89 18.92 0.98
N PHE A 100 -15.92 18.41 -0.26
CA PHE A 100 -16.82 18.93 -1.29
C PHE A 100 -18.30 18.79 -0.89
N ARG A 101 -18.67 17.65 -0.29
CA ARG A 101 -20.04 17.44 0.21
C ARG A 101 -20.40 18.47 1.29
N GLN A 102 -19.52 18.70 2.25
CA GLN A 102 -19.74 19.70 3.32
C GLN A 102 -19.86 21.13 2.76
N GLN A 103 -18.99 21.49 1.82
CA GLN A 103 -19.05 22.80 1.16
C GLN A 103 -20.34 22.99 0.36
N SER A 104 -20.76 21.96 -0.38
CA SER A 104 -22.01 21.99 -1.14
C SER A 104 -23.23 22.11 -0.23
N GLU A 105 -23.25 21.42 0.91
CA GLU A 105 -24.32 21.52 1.90
C GLU A 105 -24.38 22.93 2.51
N MET A 106 -23.22 23.46 2.93
CA MET A 106 -23.11 24.82 3.48
C MET A 106 -23.60 25.87 2.48
N LEU A 107 -23.20 25.76 1.21
CA LEU A 107 -23.67 26.68 0.16
C LEU A 107 -25.19 26.58 -0.03
N GLY A 108 -25.76 25.37 0.03
CA GLY A 108 -27.20 25.15 0.01
C GLY A 108 -27.91 25.83 1.18
N CYS A 109 -27.38 25.69 2.40
CA CYS A 109 -27.91 26.36 3.58
C CYS A 109 -27.85 27.89 3.47
N ILE A 110 -26.73 28.44 2.99
CA ILE A 110 -26.57 29.88 2.77
C ILE A 110 -27.61 30.37 1.75
N ARG A 111 -27.79 29.66 0.63
CA ARG A 111 -28.77 30.02 -0.39
C ARG A 111 -30.20 30.03 0.17
N LEU A 112 -30.57 29.01 0.93
CA LEU A 112 -31.88 28.96 1.60
C LEU A 112 -32.06 30.11 2.61
N ALA A 113 -31.02 30.45 3.37
CA ALA A 113 -31.08 31.58 4.29
C ALA A 113 -31.28 32.91 3.53
N ILE A 114 -30.59 33.11 2.41
CA ILE A 114 -30.78 34.29 1.55
C ILE A 114 -32.22 34.33 1.01
N ASP A 115 -32.73 33.21 0.50
CA ASP A 115 -34.11 33.11 0.00
C ASP A 115 -35.12 33.51 1.08
N ASN A 116 -35.00 32.91 2.27
CA ASN A 116 -35.88 33.17 3.40
C ASN A 116 -35.83 34.62 3.91
N ILE A 117 -34.64 35.25 3.93
CA ILE A 117 -34.50 36.65 4.38
C ILE A 117 -35.03 37.59 3.29
N ALA A 118 -34.71 37.35 2.03
CA ALA A 118 -35.20 38.15 0.91
C ALA A 118 -36.72 38.14 0.83
N GLU A 119 -37.36 36.99 1.06
CA GLU A 119 -38.82 36.87 1.14
C GLU A 119 -39.42 37.76 2.24
N LYS A 120 -38.79 37.80 3.43
CA LYS A 120 -39.22 38.68 4.53
C LYS A 120 -38.99 40.16 4.27
N CYS A 121 -37.96 40.50 3.50
CA CYS A 121 -37.62 41.88 3.16
C CYS A 121 -38.45 42.43 1.97
N GLN A 122 -39.17 41.56 1.26
CA GLN A 122 -39.93 41.94 0.07
C GLN A 122 -41.11 42.86 0.40
N ARG A 123 -41.26 43.94 -0.37
CA ARG A 123 -42.39 44.86 -0.29
C ARG A 123 -43.66 44.23 -0.90
N LEU A 124 -44.84 44.62 -0.40
CA LEU A 124 -46.15 44.03 -0.70
C LEU A 124 -46.59 43.99 -2.19
N ARG A 125 -45.84 44.61 -3.11
CA ARG A 125 -46.14 44.66 -4.56
C ARG A 125 -44.89 44.45 -5.44
N GLY A 126 -43.93 43.64 -4.98
CA GLY A 126 -42.70 43.30 -5.71
C GLY A 126 -42.82 42.05 -6.59
N THR A 127 -41.83 41.84 -7.46
CA THR A 127 -41.65 40.57 -8.21
C THR A 127 -41.30 39.42 -7.25
N PRO A 128 -41.97 38.25 -7.33
CA PRO A 128 -41.75 37.15 -6.38
C PRO A 128 -40.27 36.80 -6.18
N VAL A 129 -39.84 36.60 -4.93
CA VAL A 129 -38.42 36.33 -4.59
C VAL A 129 -37.86 35.09 -5.29
N GLU A 130 -38.67 34.07 -5.55
CA GLU A 130 -38.25 32.83 -6.19
C GLU A 130 -37.63 33.02 -7.59
N THR A 131 -38.06 34.05 -8.33
CA THR A 131 -37.59 34.31 -9.70
C THR A 131 -36.30 35.12 -9.74
N LEU A 132 -35.85 35.65 -8.61
CA LEU A 132 -34.65 36.46 -8.50
C LEU A 132 -33.39 35.59 -8.36
N ASP A 133 -32.32 36.02 -9.01
CA ASP A 133 -30.97 35.51 -8.78
C ASP A 133 -30.44 35.95 -7.41
N VAL A 134 -29.36 35.28 -6.94
CA VAL A 134 -28.82 35.50 -5.59
C VAL A 134 -28.38 36.94 -5.37
N ASP A 135 -27.76 37.57 -6.38
CA ASP A 135 -27.31 38.97 -6.26
C ASP A 135 -28.48 39.93 -6.13
N SER A 136 -29.56 39.72 -6.89
CA SER A 136 -30.79 40.51 -6.75
C SER A 136 -31.46 40.31 -5.39
N LYS A 137 -31.49 39.08 -4.85
CA LYS A 137 -32.00 38.81 -3.50
C LYS A 137 -31.21 39.55 -2.44
N LEU A 138 -29.88 39.55 -2.53
CA LEU A 138 -29.02 40.28 -1.61
C LEU A 138 -29.25 41.80 -1.68
N LYS A 139 -29.50 42.35 -2.87
CA LYS A 139 -29.87 43.78 -3.02
C LYS A 139 -31.19 44.12 -2.33
N VAL A 140 -32.22 43.27 -2.47
CA VAL A 140 -33.50 43.47 -1.77
C VAL A 140 -33.31 43.51 -0.26
N ILE A 141 -32.50 42.60 0.29
CA ILE A 141 -32.16 42.58 1.72
C ILE A 141 -31.42 43.86 2.11
N GLN A 142 -30.43 44.28 1.32
CA GLN A 142 -29.65 45.49 1.57
C GLN A 142 -30.52 46.75 1.58
N GLU A 143 -31.37 46.93 0.57
CA GLU A 143 -32.29 48.08 0.48
C GLU A 143 -33.25 48.14 1.68
N HIS A 144 -33.79 46.99 2.09
CA HIS A 144 -34.65 46.90 3.26
C HIS A 144 -33.93 47.32 4.55
N ILE A 145 -32.68 46.88 4.74
CA ILE A 145 -31.87 47.27 5.91
C ILE A 145 -31.59 48.78 5.92
N LEU A 146 -31.26 49.37 4.76
CA LEU A 146 -31.00 50.80 4.64
C LEU A 146 -32.25 51.62 4.96
N GLU A 147 -33.40 51.26 4.36
CA GLU A 147 -34.68 51.91 4.62
C GLU A 147 -35.06 51.83 6.10
N HIS A 148 -34.98 50.64 6.72
CA HIS A 148 -35.28 50.49 8.15
C HIS A 148 -34.32 51.30 9.03
N THR A 149 -33.04 51.37 8.65
CA THR A 149 -32.04 52.17 9.36
C THR A 149 -32.39 53.66 9.31
N ASP A 150 -32.81 54.17 8.15
CA ASP A 150 -33.19 55.57 7.98
C ASP A 150 -34.50 55.90 8.70
N ILE A 151 -35.48 54.99 8.69
CA ILE A 151 -36.70 55.12 9.51
C ILE A 151 -36.35 55.23 11.00
N VAL A 152 -35.47 54.36 11.51
CA VAL A 152 -35.04 54.39 12.91
C VAL A 152 -34.29 55.69 13.24
N LYS A 153 -33.44 56.21 12.33
CA LYS A 153 -32.79 57.52 12.53
C LYS A 153 -33.82 58.65 12.60
N LEU A 154 -34.79 58.67 11.69
CA LEU A 154 -35.86 59.68 11.69
C LEU A 154 -36.72 59.60 12.95
N ALA A 155 -37.05 58.40 13.42
CA ALA A 155 -37.79 58.18 14.66
C ALA A 155 -36.99 58.53 15.94
N ARG A 156 -35.65 58.54 15.87
CA ARG A 156 -34.76 58.90 16.98
C ARG A 156 -34.34 60.37 16.99
N LEU A 157 -34.65 61.14 15.95
CA LEU A 157 -34.53 62.60 16.03
C LEU A 157 -35.41 63.05 17.21
N PRO A 158 -34.85 63.74 18.21
CA PRO A 158 -35.68 64.25 19.29
C PRO A 158 -36.68 65.21 18.65
N LEU A 159 -37.97 65.04 18.96
CA LEU A 159 -38.95 66.11 18.87
C LEU A 159 -38.48 67.26 19.79
N SER A 160 -37.50 68.02 19.34
CA SER A 160 -36.99 69.23 19.96
C SER A 160 -37.42 70.41 19.10
N ALA A 161 -38.73 70.55 18.96
CA ALA A 161 -39.41 71.74 18.46
C ALA A 161 -40.89 71.71 18.89
N ALA A 162 -41.15 71.40 20.16
CA ALA A 162 -42.42 71.70 20.83
C ALA A 162 -42.17 71.77 22.35
N ALA A 163 -41.68 72.92 22.81
CA ALA A 163 -41.97 73.39 24.17
C ALA A 163 -43.49 73.65 24.24
N SER A 164 -44.25 73.54 25.33
CA SER A 164 -43.98 73.50 26.77
C SER A 164 -45.33 73.14 27.43
N GLU A 165 -45.36 72.21 28.39
CA GLU A 165 -46.03 72.36 29.69
C GLU A 165 -45.90 71.07 30.51
N GLY A 166 -45.74 71.25 31.83
CA GLY A 166 -45.04 70.34 32.72
C GLY A 166 -45.83 69.12 33.20
N LEU A 167 -45.11 68.10 33.67
CA LEU A 167 -44.87 67.93 35.11
C LEU A 167 -43.76 66.88 35.33
N GLN A 168 -42.92 67.13 36.32
CA GLN A 168 -41.81 66.31 36.79
C GLN A 168 -42.28 65.03 37.55
N PRO A 169 -41.36 64.11 37.92
CA PRO A 169 -41.53 62.66 37.84
C PRO A 169 -41.72 61.98 39.20
N SER A 170 -41.94 60.66 39.21
CA SER A 170 -41.63 59.82 40.37
C SER A 170 -41.24 58.38 39.96
N PRO A 171 -40.32 57.73 40.71
CA PRO A 171 -39.64 56.52 40.28
C PRO A 171 -40.23 55.26 40.91
N SER A 172 -40.37 54.19 40.12
CA SER A 172 -40.66 52.85 40.64
C SER A 172 -39.42 51.98 40.51
N SER A 173 -38.57 52.04 41.54
CA SER A 173 -37.55 51.05 41.80
C SER A 173 -38.19 49.78 42.38
N ILE A 174 -38.08 48.63 41.72
CA ILE A 174 -37.99 47.34 42.41
C ILE A 174 -36.87 46.50 41.79
N LEU A 175 -35.95 46.17 42.69
CA LEU A 175 -34.72 45.41 42.54
C LEU A 175 -34.95 43.90 42.38
N LYS A 176 -33.97 43.29 41.69
CA LYS A 176 -33.34 41.98 41.94
C LYS A 176 -34.16 40.70 41.69
N LYS A 177 -33.72 39.94 40.68
CA LYS A 177 -33.16 38.58 40.92
C LYS A 177 -32.16 38.15 39.82
N GLU A 178 -30.92 37.94 40.28
CA GLU A 178 -29.85 37.00 39.87
C GLU A 178 -29.93 36.31 38.49
N SER A 179 -28.95 36.43 37.59
CA SER A 179 -27.59 35.85 37.65
C SER A 179 -27.54 34.32 37.55
N ARG A 180 -27.22 33.82 36.34
CA ARG A 180 -26.35 32.66 35.98
C ARG A 180 -26.52 32.42 34.47
N ILE A 181 -25.65 32.97 33.62
CA ILE A 181 -24.43 32.31 33.10
C ILE A 181 -24.65 30.81 32.81
N SER A 182 -24.78 30.48 31.52
CA SER A 182 -24.23 29.24 30.96
C SER A 182 -23.84 29.48 29.50
N ARG A 183 -22.55 29.76 29.30
CA ARG A 183 -21.86 29.59 28.03
C ARG A 183 -21.52 28.10 27.93
N HIS A 184 -22.06 27.39 26.95
CA HIS A 184 -21.40 26.21 26.38
C HIS A 184 -20.67 26.73 25.14
N ALA A 185 -19.38 27.07 25.19
CA ALA A 185 -18.23 26.17 25.29
C ALA A 185 -18.23 25.13 24.16
N LEU A 186 -17.79 25.60 22.99
CA LEU A 186 -16.91 24.87 22.09
C LEU A 186 -15.78 24.25 22.91
N LEU A 187 -15.69 22.93 22.92
CA LEU A 187 -14.45 22.22 23.16
C LEU A 187 -14.38 21.04 22.21
N ASP A 188 -13.33 21.09 21.39
CA ASP A 188 -12.64 19.98 20.78
C ASP A 188 -12.47 18.80 21.74
N SER A 189 -12.43 17.60 21.14
CA SER A 189 -11.53 16.45 21.42
C SER A 189 -12.25 15.13 21.10
N PRO A 190 -11.55 13.98 21.04
CA PRO A 190 -10.51 13.62 20.09
C PRO A 190 -10.86 12.29 19.37
N LEU A 191 -10.09 11.99 18.32
CA LEU A 191 -9.75 10.67 17.79
C LEU A 191 -10.42 9.45 18.50
N LYS A 192 -11.35 8.79 17.80
CA LYS A 192 -11.67 7.38 18.04
C LYS A 192 -11.65 6.63 16.71
N SER A 193 -10.47 6.07 16.46
CA SER A 193 -10.26 4.88 15.64
C SER A 193 -11.20 3.76 16.07
N SER A 194 -11.82 3.08 15.10
CA SER A 194 -12.42 1.76 15.29
C SER A 194 -12.32 0.94 14.01
N PRO A 195 -12.28 -0.39 14.14
CA PRO A 195 -11.35 -1.21 13.40
C PRO A 195 -11.92 -1.78 12.11
N SER A 196 -11.05 -1.85 11.11
CA SER A 196 -11.22 -2.57 9.86
C SER A 196 -11.51 -4.04 10.14
N ARG A 197 -12.72 -4.50 9.80
CA ARG A 197 -13.04 -5.92 9.75
C ARG A 197 -12.48 -6.53 8.47
N GLY A 198 -11.48 -7.39 8.65
CA GLY A 198 -11.39 -8.67 7.95
C GLY A 198 -10.90 -8.64 6.51
N LEU A 199 -9.57 -8.64 6.34
CA LEU A 199 -8.95 -9.42 5.27
C LEU A 199 -7.97 -10.39 5.91
N ARG A 200 -8.12 -11.65 5.52
CA ARG A 200 -7.46 -12.81 6.10
C ARG A 200 -5.96 -12.71 5.90
N ASN A 201 -5.24 -12.96 6.99
CA ASN A 201 -3.83 -13.33 7.00
C ASN A 201 -3.58 -14.44 5.96
N THR A 202 -2.91 -14.12 4.86
CA THR A 202 -2.10 -15.08 4.10
C THR A 202 -0.68 -14.96 4.64
N GLN A 203 -0.46 -15.61 5.78
CA GLN A 203 0.88 -15.87 6.29
C GLN A 203 1.51 -16.95 5.40
N MET A 204 2.08 -16.55 4.25
CA MET A 204 3.03 -17.40 3.53
C MET A 204 4.40 -17.22 4.18
N GLY A 205 4.54 -17.80 5.37
CA GLY A 205 5.85 -18.04 5.96
C GLY A 205 6.56 -19.10 5.14
N LEU A 206 7.34 -18.70 4.16
CA LEU A 206 8.27 -19.60 3.49
C LEU A 206 9.43 -19.86 4.45
N ARG A 207 9.32 -21.00 5.15
CA ARG A 207 10.43 -21.64 5.85
C ARG A 207 11.51 -21.96 4.82
N PHE A 208 12.62 -21.23 4.86
CA PHE A 208 13.84 -21.64 4.21
C PHE A 208 14.39 -22.86 4.95
N ALA A 209 14.28 -24.04 4.33
CA ALA A 209 15.06 -25.20 4.72
C ALA A 209 16.49 -25.01 4.19
N ALA A 210 17.36 -24.48 5.05
CA ALA A 210 18.79 -24.62 4.89
C ALA A 210 19.20 -25.96 5.53
N ASP A 211 19.16 -27.04 4.74
CA ASP A 211 19.86 -28.28 5.08
C ASP A 211 20.64 -28.75 3.86
N VAL A 212 21.81 -28.14 3.68
CA VAL A 212 22.95 -28.78 3.01
C VAL A 212 24.04 -28.88 4.05
N LYS A 213 23.97 -29.93 4.88
CA LYS A 213 25.10 -30.41 5.67
C LYS A 213 25.48 -31.80 5.17
N GLN A 214 26.61 -31.81 4.45
CA GLN A 214 27.69 -32.80 4.49
C GLN A 214 27.32 -34.24 4.84
N SER A 215 27.39 -35.13 3.85
CA SER A 215 28.11 -36.42 3.89
C SER A 215 28.36 -36.88 2.48
#